data_AF-A0A0S3TV90-F1
#
_entry.id   AF-A0A0S3TV90-F1
#
_cell.length_a   1.000
_cell.length_b   1.000
_cell.length_c   1.000
_cell.angle_alpha   90.00
_cell.angle_beta   90.00
_cell.angle_gamma   90.00
#
_symmetry.space_group_name_H-M   'P 1'
#
loop_
_entity.id
_entity.type
_entity.pdbx_description
1 polymer ?
#
loop_
_entity_poly.entity_id
_entity_poly.type
_entity_poly.pdbx_seq_one_letter_code
_entity_poly.pdbx_strand_id
1 'polypeptide(L)'
;MRLSALCSHICAKLAFLRAKQELYQVPCLTHRELQIAYLVAKGLTNAEIATELWISQNTVKQTLKRIFRKLNVSTRAEMVARCQMPQI
;
A
#
# COMPACT_ATOMS: atom_id res chain seq x y z
N MET A 1 -34.02 27.93 -15.34
CA MET A 1 -33.30 27.22 -14.24
C MET A 1 -32.98 25.77 -14.63
N ARG A 2 -32.05 25.53 -15.57
CA ARG A 2 -31.65 24.17 -15.99
C ARG A 2 -30.15 23.91 -15.76
N LEU A 3 -29.63 24.35 -14.62
CA LEU A 3 -28.25 24.06 -14.18
C LEU A 3 -28.12 22.74 -13.39
N SER A 4 -29.23 22.10 -12.98
CA SER A 4 -29.23 20.94 -12.07
C SER A 4 -28.75 19.63 -12.74
N ALA A 5 -29.10 19.40 -14.01
CA ALA A 5 -28.72 18.18 -14.73
C ALA A 5 -27.22 18.11 -15.00
N LEU A 6 -26.60 19.22 -15.44
CA LEU A 6 -25.15 19.33 -15.64
C LEU A 6 -24.39 19.10 -14.32
N CYS A 7 -24.92 19.57 -13.19
CA CYS A 7 -24.30 19.39 -11.89
C CYS A 7 -24.26 17.90 -11.48
N SER A 8 -25.33 17.14 -11.73
CA SER A 8 -25.36 15.70 -11.43
C SER A 8 -24.38 14.89 -12.29
N HIS A 9 -24.27 15.19 -13.59
CA HIS A 9 -23.33 14.49 -14.48
C HIS A 9 -21.87 14.83 -14.17
N ILE A 10 -21.57 16.10 -13.85
CA ILE A 10 -20.23 16.52 -13.46
C ILE A 10 -19.85 15.90 -12.11
N CYS A 11 -20.75 15.91 -11.12
CA CYS A 11 -20.51 15.28 -9.80
C CYS A 11 -20.24 13.78 -9.92
N ALA A 12 -21.04 13.03 -10.69
CA ALA A 12 -20.84 11.60 -10.88
C ALA A 12 -19.50 11.30 -11.60
N LYS A 13 -19.15 12.08 -12.62
CA LYS A 13 -17.90 11.91 -13.37
C LYS A 13 -16.66 12.28 -12.55
N LEU A 14 -16.75 13.31 -11.70
CA LEU A 14 -15.70 13.68 -10.73
C LEU A 14 -15.54 12.64 -9.62
N ALA A 15 -16.64 12.06 -9.11
CA ALA A 15 -16.58 10.97 -8.13
C ALA A 15 -15.88 9.72 -8.71
N PHE A 16 -16.19 9.38 -9.96
CA PHE A 16 -15.55 8.26 -10.68
C PHE A 16 -14.04 8.50 -10.91
N LEU A 17 -13.65 9.73 -11.29
CA LEU A 17 -12.24 10.09 -11.46
C LEU A 17 -11.49 10.12 -10.12
N ARG A 18 -12.12 10.58 -9.03
CA ARG A 18 -11.54 10.51 -7.67
C ARG A 18 -11.27 9.08 -7.24
N ALA A 19 -12.24 8.17 -7.38
CA ALA A 19 -12.06 6.75 -7.06
C ALA A 19 -10.94 6.11 -7.90
N LYS A 20 -10.85 6.47 -9.19
CA LYS A 20 -9.76 6.00 -10.07
C LYS A 20 -8.41 6.61 -9.70
N GLN A 21 -8.38 7.85 -9.21
CA GLN A 21 -7.15 8.51 -8.75
C GLN A 21 -6.65 7.92 -7.43
N GLU A 22 -7.54 7.52 -6.51
CA GLU A 22 -7.18 6.78 -5.29
C GLU A 22 -6.57 5.40 -5.61
N LEU A 23 -7.03 4.74 -6.68
CA LEU A 23 -6.43 3.49 -7.20
C LEU A 23 -4.98 3.66 -7.71
N TYR A 24 -4.58 4.87 -8.11
CA TYR A 24 -3.23 5.20 -8.57
C TYR A 24 -2.35 5.87 -7.50
N GLN A 25 -2.88 6.10 -6.31
CA GLN A 25 -2.13 6.62 -5.16
C GLN A 25 -1.56 5.47 -4.31
N VAL A 26 -1.17 4.34 -4.92
CA VAL A 26 -0.36 3.36 -4.19
C VAL A 26 1.02 4.01 -4.00
N PRO A 27 1.41 4.37 -2.78
CA PRO A 27 2.69 5.02 -2.57
C PRO A 27 3.80 4.07 -2.98
N CYS A 28 4.72 4.55 -3.82
CA CYS A 28 5.90 3.79 -4.21
C CYS A 28 6.72 3.46 -2.95
N LEU A 29 6.71 2.18 -2.59
CA LEU A 29 7.67 1.64 -1.64
C LEU A 29 9.06 1.69 -2.26
N THR A 30 10.06 2.02 -1.45
CA THR A 30 11.47 1.89 -1.84
C THR A 30 11.81 0.43 -2.10
N HIS A 31 12.91 0.16 -2.80
CA HIS A 31 13.35 -1.20 -3.07
C HIS A 31 13.47 -2.05 -1.78
N ARG A 32 14.04 -1.47 -0.71
CA ARG A 32 14.19 -2.17 0.58
C ARG A 32 12.85 -2.44 1.27
N GLU A 33 11.91 -1.51 1.17
CA GLU A 33 10.55 -1.69 1.69
C GLU A 33 9.80 -2.77 0.90
N LEU A 34 9.97 -2.82 -0.43
CA LEU A 34 9.42 -3.88 -1.28
C LEU A 34 9.97 -5.26 -0.92
N GLN A 35 11.28 -5.38 -0.70
CA GLN A 35 11.90 -6.64 -0.26
C GLN A 35 11.26 -7.15 1.04
N ILE A 36 11.11 -6.27 2.03
CA ILE A 36 10.47 -6.63 3.31
C ILE A 36 9.00 -6.99 3.11
N ALA A 37 8.24 -6.19 2.35
CA ALA A 37 6.85 -6.47 2.05
C ALA A 37 6.67 -7.83 1.33
N TYR A 38 7.63 -8.22 0.48
CA TYR A 38 7.59 -9.47 -0.27
C TYR A 38 7.82 -10.67 0.64
N LEU A 39 8.82 -10.61 1.51
CA LEU A 39 9.05 -11.64 2.51
C LEU A 39 7.87 -11.75 3.49
N VAL A 40 7.22 -10.63 3.79
CA VAL A 40 5.99 -10.61 4.58
C VAL A 40 4.85 -11.35 3.89
N ALA A 41 4.65 -11.10 2.60
CA ALA A 41 3.64 -11.79 1.77
C ALA A 41 3.92 -13.29 1.63
N LYS A 42 5.20 -13.70 1.67
CA LYS A 42 5.62 -15.11 1.78
C LYS A 42 5.35 -15.75 3.15
N GLY A 43 4.89 -14.98 4.14
CA GLY A 43 4.54 -15.48 5.47
C GLY A 43 5.68 -15.42 6.50
N LEU A 44 6.85 -14.86 6.17
CA LEU A 44 8.00 -14.84 7.09
C LEU A 44 7.77 -13.90 8.28
N THR A 45 8.16 -14.34 9.47
CA THR A 45 8.20 -13.56 10.69
C THR A 45 9.27 -12.46 10.64
N ASN A 46 9.19 -11.47 11.55
CA ASN A 46 10.20 -10.42 11.62
C ASN A 46 11.60 -10.95 11.94
N ALA A 47 11.70 -12.09 12.63
CA ALA A 47 12.97 -12.76 12.93
C ALA A 47 13.57 -13.39 11.68
N GLU A 48 12.77 -14.11 10.90
CA GLU A 48 13.22 -14.72 9.64
C GLU A 48 13.60 -13.65 8.61
N ILE A 49 12.81 -12.57 8.50
CA ILE A 49 13.14 -11.44 7.62
C ILE A 49 14.46 -10.78 8.04
N ALA A 50 14.68 -10.62 9.34
CA ALA A 50 15.89 -10.04 9.88
C ALA A 50 17.12 -10.90 9.51
N THR A 51 17.00 -12.22 9.63
CA THR A 51 18.04 -13.17 9.21
C THR A 51 18.28 -13.13 7.70
N GLU A 52 17.23 -13.25 6.89
CA GLU A 52 17.31 -13.29 5.43
C GLU A 52 17.95 -12.02 4.85
N LEU A 53 17.63 -10.87 5.44
CA LEU A 53 18.09 -9.56 4.98
C LEU A 53 19.30 -9.02 5.74
N TRP A 54 19.87 -9.80 6.66
CA TRP A 54 21.05 -9.47 7.47
C TRP A 54 20.91 -8.14 8.23
N ILE A 55 19.76 -7.92 8.88
CA ILE A 55 19.44 -6.71 9.65
C ILE A 55 18.82 -7.07 11.00
N SER A 56 18.69 -6.09 11.90
CA SER A 56 18.02 -6.33 13.19
C SER A 56 16.50 -6.48 13.03
N GLN A 57 15.87 -7.27 13.92
CA GLN A 57 14.40 -7.33 14.01
C GLN A 57 13.76 -5.96 14.28
N ASN A 58 14.46 -5.08 15.01
CA ASN A 58 13.99 -3.72 15.24
C ASN A 58 13.94 -2.92 13.93
N THR A 59 14.96 -3.05 13.07
CA THR A 59 14.98 -2.45 11.73
C THR A 59 13.78 -2.92 10.90
N VAL A 60 13.46 -4.22 10.95
CA VAL A 60 12.26 -4.76 10.28
C VAL A 60 10.99 -4.11 10.82
N LYS A 61 10.81 -4.06 12.15
CA LYS A 61 9.64 -3.42 12.81
C LYS A 61 9.49 -1.95 12.42
N GLN A 62 10.58 -1.18 12.46
CA GLN A 62 10.55 0.23 12.06
C GLN A 62 10.22 0.41 10.58
N THR A 63 10.74 -0.47 9.73
CA THR A 63 10.45 -0.42 8.29
C THR A 63 8.99 -0.78 8.00
N LEU A 64 8.45 -1.81 8.65
CA LEU A 64 7.02 -2.15 8.59
C LEU A 64 6.13 -0.99 9.01
N LYS A 65 6.48 -0.27 10.09
CA LYS A 65 5.75 0.92 10.51
C LYS A 65 5.73 2.02 9.44
N ARG A 66 6.85 2.21 8.73
CA ARG A 66 6.93 3.15 7.60
C ARG A 66 6.09 2.68 6.42
N ILE A 67 6.13 1.38 6.08
CA ILE A 67 5.31 0.77 5.02
C ILE A 67 3.82 0.94 5.34
N PHE A 68 3.39 0.61 6.56
CA PHE A 68 2.00 0.74 6.99
C PHE A 68 1.49 2.16 6.86
N ARG A 69 2.30 3.14 7.31
CA ARG A 69 1.98 4.56 7.17
C ARG A 69 1.92 4.97 5.70
N LYS A 70 2.84 4.51 4.86
CA LYS A 70 2.83 4.80 3.43
C LYS A 70 1.54 4.26 2.82
N LEU A 71 1.27 2.97 2.97
CA LEU A 71 0.12 2.30 2.36
C LEU A 71 -1.24 2.65 3.01
N ASN A 72 -1.22 3.42 4.10
CA ASN A 72 -2.39 3.74 4.92
C ASN A 72 -3.15 2.48 5.37
N VAL A 73 -2.42 1.53 5.95
CA VAL A 73 -2.94 0.25 6.47
C VAL A 73 -2.55 0.09 7.93
N SER A 74 -3.32 -0.70 8.66
CA SER A 74 -3.08 -0.97 10.08
C SER A 74 -2.65 -2.41 10.35
N THR A 75 -2.97 -3.32 9.43
CA THR A 75 -2.67 -4.74 9.61
C THR A 75 -1.69 -5.27 8.56
N ARG A 76 -1.01 -6.35 8.95
CA ARG A 76 -0.13 -7.11 8.05
C ARG A 76 -0.90 -7.65 6.84
N ALA A 77 -2.12 -8.14 7.06
CA ALA A 77 -2.98 -8.66 6.00
C ALA A 77 -3.40 -7.55 5.02
N GLU A 78 -3.82 -6.40 5.53
CA GLU A 78 -4.13 -5.23 4.69
C GLU A 78 -2.92 -4.77 3.88
N MET A 79 -1.72 -4.77 4.49
CA MET A 79 -0.49 -4.42 3.79
C MET A 79 -0.25 -5.35 2.59
N VAL A 80 -0.39 -6.66 2.78
CA VAL A 80 -0.26 -7.65 1.70
C VAL A 80 -1.34 -7.46 0.63
N ALA A 81 -2.58 -7.21 1.03
CA ALA A 81 -3.69 -7.00 0.10
C ALA A 81 -3.52 -5.70 -0.73
N ARG A 82 -2.93 -4.65 -0.14
CA ARG A 82 -2.71 -3.34 -0.79
C ARG A 82 -1.49 -3.34 -1.69
N CYS A 83 -0.44 -4.07 -1.32
CA CYS A 83 0.70 -4.29 -2.20
C CYS A 83 0.26 -5.19 -3.37
N GLN A 84 -0.03 -4.59 -4.53
CA GLN A 84 -0.12 -5.33 -5.78
C GLN A 84 1.28 -5.84 -6.13
N MET A 85 1.70 -6.96 -5.54
CA MET A 85 3.03 -7.51 -5.73
C MET A 85 3.06 -8.24 -7.07
N PRO A 86 3.89 -7.81 -8.04
CA PRO A 86 4.16 -8.67 -9.19
C PRO A 86 4.84 -9.93 -8.66
N GLN A 87 4.31 -11.09 -9.07
CA GLN A 87 5.00 -12.36 -8.87
C GLN A 87 6.24 -12.32 -9.77
N ILE A 88 7.40 -12.04 -9.17
CA ILE A 88 8.71 -12.20 -9.81
C ILE A 88 9.11 -13.66 -9.68
#